data_AF-A0A2G9FVD8-F1
#
_entry.id   AF-A0A2G9FVD8-F1
#
_cell.length_a   1.000
_cell.length_b   1.000
_cell.length_c   1.000
_cell.angle_alpha   90.00
_cell.angle_beta   90.00
_cell.angle_gamma   90.00
#
_symmetry.space_group_name_H-M   'P 1'
#
loop_
_entity.id
_entity.type
_entity.pdbx_description
1 polymer ?
#
loop_
_entity_poly.entity_id
_entity_poly.type
_entity_poly.pdbx_seq_one_letter_code
_entity_poly.pdbx_strand_id
1 'polypeptide(L)'
;MGKRLRKARAMCCCVSPRSSYLTPHSIFNWYEEDVWTEIAKFLDGRSLVMLAATCKWFNRIMLDDSVWKYACLRDLQVPDPGKVVFKWNKLYAAAFDGSHTYMFRQQEKHIGNCTFF
;
A
#
# COMPACT_ATOMS: atom_id res chain seq x y z
N MET A 1 -49.57 28.49 -17.37
CA MET A 1 -48.16 28.74 -17.01
C MET A 1 -47.62 27.56 -16.23
N GLY A 2 -46.55 26.91 -16.69
CA GLY A 2 -45.90 25.82 -15.95
C GLY A 2 -44.67 25.32 -16.70
N LYS A 3 -43.49 25.89 -16.43
CA LYS A 3 -42.22 25.49 -17.04
C LYS A 3 -41.69 24.25 -16.32
N ARG A 4 -41.67 23.08 -16.97
CA ARG A 4 -40.97 21.88 -16.48
C ARG A 4 -39.47 22.02 -16.77
N LEU A 5 -38.68 22.31 -15.74
CA LEU A 5 -37.22 22.26 -15.77
C LEU A 5 -36.75 20.81 -15.97
N ARG A 6 -36.06 20.54 -17.08
CA ARG A 6 -35.35 19.27 -17.29
C ARG A 6 -34.13 19.25 -16.37
N LYS A 7 -34.16 18.39 -15.35
CA LYS A 7 -33.03 18.15 -14.45
C LYS A 7 -31.82 17.67 -15.26
N ALA A 8 -30.77 18.47 -15.33
CA ALA A 8 -29.48 18.05 -15.89
C ALA A 8 -28.95 16.87 -15.07
N ARG A 9 -28.74 15.72 -15.71
CA ARG A 9 -28.01 14.61 -15.09
C ARG A 9 -26.55 15.02 -15.00
N ALA A 10 -26.03 15.09 -13.78
CA ALA A 10 -24.59 15.22 -13.55
C ALA A 10 -23.87 14.05 -14.24
N MET A 11 -22.80 14.36 -14.98
CA MET A 11 -21.95 13.33 -15.57
C MET A 11 -21.28 12.54 -14.43
N CYS A 12 -21.68 11.28 -14.30
CA CYS A 12 -21.06 10.34 -13.38
C CYS A 12 -19.82 9.75 -14.04
N CYS A 13 -18.63 10.12 -13.56
CA CYS A 13 -17.34 9.63 -14.08
C CYS A 13 -16.95 8.24 -13.54
N CYS A 14 -17.89 7.29 -13.47
CA CYS A 14 -17.61 5.92 -13.04
C CYS A 14 -17.96 4.93 -14.14
N VAL A 15 -17.21 4.93 -15.24
CA VAL A 15 -17.21 3.76 -16.14
C VAL A 15 -16.29 2.72 -15.51
N SER A 16 -16.83 1.84 -14.66
CA SER A 16 -16.13 0.61 -14.31
C SER A 16 -15.80 -0.15 -15.61
N PRO A 17 -14.61 -0.78 -15.73
CA PRO A 17 -14.25 -1.50 -16.95
C PRO A 17 -15.32 -2.56 -17.23
N ARG A 18 -15.98 -2.45 -18.38
CA ARG A 18 -16.87 -3.50 -18.87
C ARG A 18 -15.98 -4.70 -19.18
N SER A 19 -16.22 -5.81 -18.49
CA SER A 19 -15.55 -7.08 -18.77
C SER A 19 -15.92 -7.54 -20.18
N SER A 20 -14.98 -7.39 -21.11
CA SER A 20 -15.06 -7.95 -22.45
C SER A 20 -14.54 -9.38 -22.43
N TYR A 21 -15.44 -10.34 -22.14
CA TYR A 21 -15.17 -11.78 -22.15
C TYR A 21 -14.94 -12.37 -23.56
N LEU A 22 -14.43 -11.60 -24.53
CA LEU A 22 -14.23 -12.04 -25.92
C LEU A 22 -12.94 -11.49 -26.56
N THR A 23 -11.85 -11.43 -25.78
CA THR A 23 -10.51 -11.23 -26.35
C THR A 23 -9.68 -12.50 -26.14
N PRO A 24 -9.02 -13.04 -27.19
CA PRO A 24 -8.01 -14.08 -27.03
C PRO A 24 -7.01 -13.59 -25.99
N HIS A 25 -6.70 -14.42 -25.00
CA HIS A 25 -5.87 -14.07 -23.84
C HIS A 25 -4.66 -13.20 -24.25
N SER A 26 -4.73 -11.89 -23.95
CA SER A 26 -3.51 -11.12 -23.72
C SER A 26 -2.80 -11.84 -22.59
N ILE A 27 -1.74 -12.58 -22.92
CA ILE A 27 -0.92 -13.36 -21.98
C ILE A 27 -0.45 -12.47 -20.83
N PHE A 28 -0.35 -11.16 -21.07
CA PHE A 28 -0.09 -10.15 -20.07
C PHE A 28 -1.41 -9.59 -19.53
N ASN A 29 -1.79 -10.00 -18.32
CA ASN A 29 -2.78 -9.25 -17.54
C ASN A 29 -2.00 -8.17 -16.79
N TRP A 30 -2.24 -6.90 -17.09
CA TRP A 30 -1.59 -5.78 -16.38
C TRP A 30 -1.80 -5.81 -14.85
N TYR A 31 -2.79 -6.59 -14.41
CA TYR A 31 -3.19 -6.81 -13.03
C TYR A 31 -2.78 -8.19 -12.50
N GLU A 32 -1.53 -8.58 -12.72
CA GLU A 32 -0.94 -9.74 -12.04
C GLU A 32 -0.62 -9.39 -10.58
N GLU A 33 -1.38 -9.97 -9.65
CA GLU A 33 -1.31 -9.68 -8.22
C GLU A 33 0.06 -10.03 -7.63
N ASP A 34 0.65 -11.17 -8.01
CA ASP A 34 1.96 -11.61 -7.52
C ASP A 34 3.08 -10.66 -7.93
N VAL A 35 3.08 -10.21 -9.21
CA VAL A 35 4.07 -9.28 -9.74
C VAL A 35 3.97 -7.93 -9.03
N TRP A 36 2.76 -7.40 -8.86
CA TRP A 36 2.56 -6.12 -8.17
C TRP A 36 2.86 -6.21 -6.68
N THR A 37 2.60 -7.35 -6.05
CA THR A 37 2.98 -7.61 -4.64
C THR A 37 4.49 -7.63 -4.48
N GLU A 38 5.23 -8.21 -5.43
CA GLU A 38 6.69 -8.19 -5.43
C GLU A 38 7.23 -6.77 -5.65
N ILE A 39 6.70 -6.03 -6.63
CA ILE A 39 7.05 -4.62 -6.86
C ILE A 39 6.81 -3.78 -5.59
N ALA A 40 5.68 -4.01 -4.89
CA ALA A 40 5.32 -3.28 -3.69
C ALA A 40 6.36 -3.40 -2.57
N LYS A 41 7.10 -4.51 -2.48
CA LYS A 41 8.17 -4.70 -1.48
C LYS A 41 9.34 -3.72 -1.66
N PHE A 42 9.49 -3.12 -2.84
CA PHE A 42 10.54 -2.16 -3.16
C PHE A 42 10.08 -0.70 -3.06
N LEU A 43 8.78 -0.45 -2.84
CA LEU A 43 8.23 0.89 -2.73
C LEU A 43 8.29 1.40 -1.28
N ASP A 44 8.54 2.68 -1.09
CA ASP A 44 8.44 3.35 0.21
C ASP A 44 6.96 3.53 0.62
N GLY A 45 6.71 3.72 1.92
CA GLY A 45 5.35 3.82 2.45
C GLY A 45 4.52 4.92 1.76
N ARG A 46 5.14 6.04 1.38
CA ARG A 46 4.45 7.13 0.67
C ARG A 46 4.01 6.68 -0.73
N SER A 47 4.89 6.05 -1.50
CA SER A 47 4.56 5.56 -2.84
C SER A 47 3.49 4.47 -2.81
N LEU A 48 3.51 3.58 -1.81
CA LEU A 48 2.46 2.58 -1.59
C LEU A 48 1.08 3.22 -1.39
N VAL A 49 0.99 4.24 -0.52
CA VAL A 49 -0.26 4.97 -0.27
C VAL A 49 -0.74 5.70 -1.52
N MET A 50 0.17 6.36 -2.24
CA MET A 50 -0.16 7.03 -3.50
C MET A 50 -0.71 6.05 -4.53
N LEU A 51 -0.07 4.88 -4.69
CA LEU A 51 -0.52 3.84 -5.61
C LEU A 51 -1.87 3.25 -5.18
N ALA A 52 -2.06 3.00 -3.88
CA ALA A 52 -3.33 2.53 -3.31
C ALA A 52 -4.50 3.50 -3.56
N ALA A 53 -4.22 4.80 -3.70
CA ALA A 53 -5.23 5.83 -3.95
C ALA A 53 -5.65 5.92 -5.44
N THR A 54 -4.92 5.28 -6.36
CA THR A 54 -5.20 5.38 -7.81
C THR A 54 -6.45 4.61 -8.24
N CYS A 55 -6.67 3.40 -7.70
CA CYS A 55 -7.84 2.57 -8.02
C CYS A 55 -8.13 1.53 -6.94
N LYS A 56 -9.35 0.95 -6.96
CA LYS A 56 -9.79 -0.06 -5.98
C LYS A 56 -8.95 -1.35 -6.01
N TRP A 57 -8.43 -1.72 -7.18
CA TRP A 57 -7.61 -2.93 -7.30
C TRP A 57 -6.25 -2.75 -6.61
N PHE A 58 -5.56 -1.64 -6.90
CA PHE A 58 -4.33 -1.29 -6.19
C PHE A 58 -4.57 -1.08 -4.71
N ASN A 59 -5.70 -0.48 -4.31
CA ASN A 59 -6.04 -0.33 -2.90
C ASN A 59 -6.05 -1.68 -2.15
N ARG A 60 -6.62 -2.72 -2.76
CA ARG A 60 -6.67 -4.07 -2.17
C ARG A 60 -5.28 -4.65 -1.96
N ILE A 61 -4.40 -4.51 -2.94
CA ILE A 61 -3.09 -5.16 -2.94
C ILE A 61 -2.07 -4.36 -2.13
N MET A 62 -2.02 -3.04 -2.31
CA MET A 62 -1.05 -2.16 -1.64
C MET A 62 -1.32 -2.00 -0.15
N LEU A 63 -2.54 -2.29 0.32
CA LEU A 63 -2.89 -2.31 1.74
C LEU A 63 -2.88 -3.71 2.36
N ASP A 64 -2.41 -4.71 1.61
CA ASP A 64 -2.24 -6.05 2.15
C ASP A 64 -1.19 -6.09 3.26
N ASP A 65 -1.46 -6.84 4.32
CA ASP A 65 -0.65 -6.85 5.53
C ASP A 65 0.77 -7.38 5.26
N SER A 66 0.93 -8.27 4.28
CA SER A 66 2.24 -8.79 3.88
C SER A 66 3.13 -7.71 3.24
N VAL A 67 2.56 -6.84 2.41
CA VAL A 67 3.29 -5.71 1.80
C VAL A 67 3.84 -4.78 2.88
N TRP A 68 2.99 -4.44 3.85
CA TRP A 68 3.39 -3.58 4.95
C TRP A 68 4.37 -4.25 5.92
N LYS A 69 4.33 -5.58 6.07
CA LYS A 69 5.39 -6.32 6.78
C LYS A 69 6.75 -6.06 6.15
N TYR A 70 6.89 -6.24 4.84
CA TYR A 70 8.16 -5.99 4.14
C TYR A 70 8.60 -4.54 4.25
N ALA A 71 7.68 -3.59 4.05
CA ALA A 71 7.98 -2.17 4.20
C ALA A 71 8.48 -1.82 5.61
N CYS A 72 7.81 -2.33 6.65
CA CYS A 72 8.23 -2.16 8.04
C CYS A 72 9.62 -2.73 8.29
N LEU A 73 9.86 -4.00 7.95
CA LEU A 73 11.15 -4.65 8.23
C LEU A 73 12.31 -3.96 7.51
N ARG A 74 12.10 -3.54 6.26
CA ARG A 74 13.09 -2.81 5.46
C ARG A 74 13.38 -1.42 6.03
N ASP A 75 12.34 -0.64 6.29
CA ASP A 75 12.50 0.77 6.68
C ASP A 75 12.93 0.90 8.14
N LEU A 76 12.50 -0.01 9.01
CA LEU A 76 12.90 -0.06 10.42
C LEU A 76 14.22 -0.80 10.67
N GLN A 77 14.72 -1.56 9.69
CA GLN A 77 15.93 -2.41 9.82
C GLN A 77 15.88 -3.36 11.03
N VAL A 78 14.69 -3.90 11.33
CA VAL A 78 14.48 -4.85 12.43
C VAL A 78 14.40 -6.28 11.90
N PRO A 79 14.88 -7.28 12.66
CA PRO A 79 14.67 -8.68 12.31
C PRO A 79 13.17 -9.02 12.33
N ASP A 80 12.77 -10.05 11.58
CA ASP A 80 11.38 -10.52 11.56
C ASP A 80 10.96 -10.98 12.97
N PRO A 81 10.02 -10.29 13.65
CA PRO A 81 9.56 -10.67 14.97
C PRO A 81 8.61 -11.88 14.94
N GLY A 82 8.32 -12.42 13.76
CA GLY A 82 7.39 -13.53 13.57
C GLY A 82 5.94 -13.05 13.60
N LYS A 83 5.15 -13.54 14.57
CA LYS A 83 3.73 -13.23 14.65
C LYS A 83 3.49 -11.97 15.45
N VAL A 84 3.04 -10.91 14.78
CA VAL A 84 2.59 -9.67 15.41
C VAL A 84 1.07 -9.72 15.64
N VAL A 85 0.61 -9.15 16.75
CA VAL A 85 -0.83 -9.04 17.09
C VAL A 85 -1.48 -7.86 16.36
N PHE A 86 -0.69 -6.87 15.96
CA PHE A 86 -1.13 -5.66 15.28
C PHE A 86 -0.91 -5.76 13.76
N LYS A 87 -1.78 -5.08 12.99
CA LYS A 87 -1.58 -4.94 11.54
C LYS A 87 -0.31 -4.15 11.23
N TRP A 88 0.44 -4.59 10.24
CA TRP A 88 1.71 -3.98 9.86
C TRP A 88 1.55 -2.55 9.36
N ASN A 89 0.45 -2.24 8.65
CA ASN A 89 0.18 -0.88 8.20
C ASN A 89 -0.01 0.12 9.35
N LYS A 90 -0.60 -0.32 10.46
CA LYS A 90 -0.76 0.49 11.68
C LYS A 90 0.57 0.66 12.40
N LEU A 91 1.40 -0.39 12.45
CA LEU A 91 2.75 -0.32 13.01
C LEU A 91 3.63 0.63 12.21
N TYR A 92 3.55 0.58 10.87
CA TYR A 92 4.25 1.52 10.01
C TYR A 92 3.81 2.95 10.28
N ALA A 93 2.49 3.21 10.31
CA ALA A 93 1.97 4.53 10.61
C ALA A 93 2.47 5.01 11.99
N ALA A 94 2.37 4.19 13.04
CA ALA A 94 2.82 4.54 14.38
C ALA A 94 4.34 4.81 14.45
N ALA A 95 5.15 4.08 13.69
CA ALA A 95 6.60 4.30 13.66
C ALA A 95 6.99 5.62 12.98
N PHE A 96 6.20 6.08 12.01
CA PHE A 96 6.51 7.24 11.16
C PHE A 96 5.55 8.43 11.37
N ASP A 97 4.57 8.35 12.27
CA ASP A 97 3.61 9.43 12.56
C ASP A 97 4.20 10.58 13.40
N GLY A 98 5.44 10.42 13.86
CA GLY A 98 6.16 11.44 14.63
C GLY A 98 5.61 11.67 16.04
N SER A 99 4.63 10.88 16.48
CA SER A 99 3.98 11.02 17.79
C SER A 99 4.64 10.17 18.88
N HIS A 100 5.63 9.36 18.51
CA HIS A 100 6.34 8.46 19.42
C HIS A 100 7.81 8.84 19.50
N THR A 101 8.35 8.93 20.71
CA THR A 101 9.79 9.10 21.01
C THR A 101 10.60 7.85 20.66
N TYR A 102 10.23 7.11 19.61
CA TYR A 102 11.03 6.03 19.08
C TYR A 102 12.23 6.68 18.38
N MET A 103 13.34 6.79 19.12
CA MET A 103 14.63 7.17 18.55
C MET A 103 15.06 6.04 17.62
N PHE A 104 14.60 6.11 16.37
CA PHE A 104 15.17 5.37 15.26
C PHE A 104 16.65 5.72 15.24
N ARG A 105 17.49 4.77 15.69
CA ARG A 105 18.94 4.91 15.69
C ARG A 105 19.37 5.10 14.25
N GLN A 106 19.51 6.36 13.87
CA GLN A 106 20.39 6.81 12.81
C GLN A 106 21.68 6.03 13.00
N GLN A 107 22.07 5.21 12.01
CA GLN A 107 23.32 4.45 12.07
C GLN A 107 24.47 5.45 12.23
N GLU A 108 24.85 5.75 13.46
CA GLU A 108 26.21 6.10 13.78
C GLU A 108 27.03 4.86 13.46
N LYS A 109 27.65 4.91 12.29
CA LYS A 109 28.93 4.28 11.99
C LYS A 109 29.77 4.33 13.27
N HIS A 110 29.83 3.24 14.02
CA HIS A 110 31.05 2.61 14.52
C HIS A 110 30.74 1.38 15.38
N ILE A 111 31.45 0.30 15.02
CA ILE A 111 31.66 -0.99 15.68
C ILE A 111 31.45 -0.98 17.21
N GLY A 112 30.66 -1.94 17.69
CA GLY A 112 30.63 -2.33 19.10
C GLY A 112 29.45 -3.25 19.42
N ASN A 113 29.74 -4.54 19.63
CA ASN A 113 28.79 -5.56 20.09
C ASN A 113 27.90 -5.06 21.23
N CYS A 114 26.59 -5.25 21.12
CA CYS A 114 25.70 -5.30 22.28
C CYS A 114 24.69 -6.43 22.10
N THR A 115 24.98 -7.54 22.78
CA THR A 115 24.05 -8.57 23.22
C THR A 115 22.90 -7.95 24.00
N PHE A 116 21.65 -8.31 23.68
CA PHE A 116 20.47 -7.97 24.48
C PHE A 116 19.91 -9.23 25.15
N PHE A 117 19.71 -9.13 26.47
CA PHE A 117 18.77 -9.93 27.25
C PHE A 117 17.33 -9.47 26.97
#